data_AF-A0A9R1ILH6-F1
#
_entry.id   AF-A0A9R1ILH6-F1
#
_cell.length_a   1.000
_cell.length_b   1.000
_cell.length_c   1.000
_cell.angle_alpha   90.00
_cell.angle_beta   90.00
_cell.angle_gamma   90.00
#
_symmetry.space_group_name_H-M   'P 1'
#
loop_
_entity.id
_entity.type
_entity.pdbx_description
1 polymer ?
#
loop_
_entity_poly.entity_id
_entity_poly.type
_entity_poly.pdbx_seq_one_letter_code
_entity_poly.pdbx_strand_id
1 'polypeptide(L)'
;MEGRTLLLDQAAPSASAPTGRSASQATGDEAAAKVELSKRSCVSCNSKDLQAMSEDSAKTLLEQVAGWEVKNEGDILKLHRAWKVKNFAKGLEFFQLVAAVAEEEGHHPDLHLVGWNNVKIDVWTHSVSGLTDNDFILAAKINELKLGGLLSKKKATAQE
;
A
#
# COMPACT_ATOMS: atom_id res chain seq x y z
N MET A 1 20.28 43.64 -57.09
CA MET A 1 21.27 44.70 -57.31
C MET A 1 20.68 45.95 -56.69
N GLU A 2 21.20 46.60 -55.66
CA GLU A 2 22.42 46.57 -54.85
C GLU A 2 21.95 46.97 -53.43
N GLY A 3 22.40 46.38 -52.32
CA GLY A 3 23.69 46.65 -51.71
C GLY A 3 23.71 48.00 -50.97
N ARG A 4 23.95 47.96 -49.64
CA ARG A 4 24.92 48.81 -48.88
C ARG A 4 24.42 49.35 -47.52
N THR A 5 24.95 48.71 -46.46
CA THR A 5 25.58 49.28 -45.25
C THR A 5 24.88 50.38 -44.47
N LEU A 6 24.60 50.12 -43.18
CA LEU A 6 24.91 51.07 -42.11
C LEU A 6 25.46 50.37 -40.86
N LEU A 7 26.35 51.12 -40.22
CA LEU A 7 27.38 50.76 -39.25
C LEU A 7 26.89 50.91 -37.80
N LEU A 8 27.69 50.33 -36.90
CA LEU A 8 27.70 50.35 -35.43
C LEU A 8 27.25 51.67 -34.74
N ASP A 9 26.56 51.55 -33.60
CA ASP A 9 26.74 52.46 -32.47
C ASP A 9 26.73 51.68 -31.13
N GLN A 10 27.57 52.13 -30.20
CA GLN A 10 27.90 51.54 -28.90
C GLN A 10 26.94 52.05 -27.82
N ALA A 11 26.73 51.28 -26.74
CA ALA A 11 26.80 51.82 -25.36
C ALA A 11 26.37 50.78 -24.31
N ALA A 12 27.25 50.54 -23.34
CA ALA A 12 26.93 50.20 -21.94
C ALA A 12 27.47 51.38 -21.08
N PRO A 13 27.30 51.45 -19.75
CA PRO A 13 26.46 50.71 -18.82
C PRO A 13 25.53 51.63 -17.98
N SER A 14 24.64 51.08 -17.16
CA SER A 14 24.08 51.82 -16.02
C SER A 14 23.81 50.88 -14.85
N ALA A 15 24.35 51.24 -13.70
CA ALA A 15 24.24 50.54 -12.43
C ALA A 15 23.02 51.03 -11.64
N SER A 16 22.42 50.17 -10.82
CA SER A 16 21.76 50.50 -9.55
C SER A 16 21.39 49.23 -8.76
N ALA A 17 22.00 49.05 -7.59
CA ALA A 17 21.42 48.37 -6.42
C ALA A 17 20.60 49.43 -5.62
N PRO A 18 19.67 49.13 -4.68
CA PRO A 18 19.66 48.10 -3.64
C PRO A 18 18.26 47.40 -3.58
N THR A 19 17.83 46.52 -2.67
CA THR A 19 17.84 46.40 -1.21
C THR A 19 17.34 44.97 -0.88
N GLY A 20 17.85 44.35 0.18
CA GLY A 20 17.58 42.96 0.52
C GLY A 20 16.16 42.62 1.00
N ARG A 21 15.94 41.32 1.25
CA ARG A 21 15.25 40.77 2.43
C ARG A 21 15.21 39.24 2.37
N SER A 22 15.67 38.65 3.48
CA SER A 22 15.26 37.37 4.09
C SER A 22 15.44 36.06 3.33
N ALA A 23 16.11 35.16 4.04
CA ALA A 23 16.06 33.71 3.90
C ALA A 23 14.62 33.19 3.70
N SER A 24 14.50 32.15 2.89
CA SER A 24 13.73 30.97 3.29
C SER A 24 14.38 29.74 2.67
N GLN A 25 14.85 28.86 3.55
CA GLN A 25 15.05 27.46 3.23
C GLN A 25 13.76 26.92 2.59
N ALA A 26 13.88 26.25 1.45
CA ALA A 26 12.89 25.27 1.03
C ALA A 26 13.33 23.92 1.62
N THR A 27 12.95 23.71 2.87
CA THR A 27 12.80 22.37 3.44
C THR A 27 11.36 21.92 3.22
N GLY A 28 11.19 20.64 2.92
CA GLY A 28 9.91 19.94 2.98
C GLY A 28 9.43 19.52 1.59
N ASP A 29 9.03 18.28 1.36
CA ASP A 29 8.86 17.14 2.24
C ASP A 29 8.64 15.96 1.28
N GLU A 30 9.71 15.21 0.98
CA GLU A 30 9.62 13.99 0.16
C GLU A 30 9.22 12.80 1.05
N ALA A 31 8.17 12.98 1.84
CA ALA A 31 7.43 11.89 2.45
C ALA A 31 6.22 11.65 1.55
N ALA A 32 6.29 10.57 0.76
CA ALA A 32 5.14 10.02 0.07
C ALA A 32 3.94 10.02 1.02
N ALA A 33 2.88 10.76 0.65
CA ALA A 33 1.70 10.92 1.48
C ALA A 33 1.20 9.55 1.92
N LYS A 34 1.35 9.26 3.22
CA LYS A 34 0.90 8.02 3.85
C LYS A 34 -0.61 7.93 3.68
N VAL A 35 -1.06 7.22 2.64
CA VAL A 35 -2.47 7.00 2.39
C VAL A 35 -2.99 6.14 3.54
N GLU A 36 -4.01 6.61 4.23
CA GLU A 36 -4.63 5.83 5.30
C GLU A 36 -5.60 4.83 4.68
N LEU A 37 -5.05 3.73 4.13
CA LEU A 37 -5.79 2.70 3.40
C LEU A 37 -6.97 2.12 4.19
N SER A 38 -6.82 1.97 5.52
CA SER A 38 -7.89 1.47 6.38
C SER A 38 -9.11 2.39 6.46
N LYS A 39 -8.99 3.67 6.05
CA LYS A 39 -10.09 4.64 6.01
C LYS A 39 -10.78 4.71 4.64
N ARG A 40 -10.28 3.99 3.64
CA ARG A 40 -10.93 3.87 2.33
C ARG A 40 -11.94 2.73 2.35
N SER A 41 -12.79 2.66 1.33
CA SER A 41 -13.74 1.57 1.12
C SER A 41 -13.44 0.88 -0.20
N CYS A 42 -13.64 -0.43 -0.25
CA CYS A 42 -13.57 -1.20 -1.47
C CYS A 42 -14.61 -0.73 -2.50
N VAL A 43 -14.25 -0.84 -3.77
CA VAL A 43 -15.20 -0.72 -4.89
C VAL A 43 -15.71 -2.10 -5.28
N SER A 44 -16.87 -2.17 -5.95
CA SER A 44 -17.41 -3.45 -6.42
C SER A 44 -16.40 -4.19 -7.32
N CYS A 45 -16.13 -5.46 -6.99
CA CYS A 45 -15.18 -6.29 -7.74
C CYS A 45 -15.61 -6.54 -9.19
N ASN A 46 -16.89 -6.38 -9.52
CA ASN A 46 -17.42 -6.56 -10.88
C ASN A 46 -17.50 -5.25 -11.68
N SER A 47 -16.86 -4.18 -11.21
CA SER A 47 -16.79 -2.92 -11.96
C SER A 47 -16.03 -3.11 -13.27
N LYS A 48 -16.55 -2.54 -14.36
CA LYS A 48 -15.94 -2.63 -15.70
C LYS A 48 -14.58 -1.96 -15.79
N ASP A 49 -14.32 -0.99 -14.92
CA ASP A 49 -13.11 -0.19 -14.91
C ASP A 49 -12.03 -0.75 -13.97
N LEU A 50 -12.32 -1.86 -13.28
CA LEU A 50 -11.37 -2.47 -12.37
C LEU A 50 -10.32 -3.24 -13.17
N GLN A 51 -9.04 -2.99 -12.87
CA GLN A 51 -7.91 -3.65 -13.51
C GLN A 51 -6.88 -4.05 -12.46
N ALA A 52 -6.20 -5.17 -12.71
CA ALA A 52 -5.08 -5.58 -11.89
C ALA A 52 -3.94 -4.55 -11.98
N MET A 53 -3.35 -4.22 -10.84
CA MET A 53 -2.22 -3.30 -10.76
C MET A 53 -0.89 -3.98 -11.14
N SER A 54 0.11 -3.17 -11.43
CA SER A 54 1.48 -3.65 -11.65
C SER A 54 2.15 -4.09 -10.35
N GLU A 55 3.18 -4.94 -10.45
CA GLU A 55 3.98 -5.36 -9.31
C GLU A 55 4.63 -4.17 -8.58
N ASP A 56 5.08 -3.15 -9.31
CA ASP A 56 5.68 -1.94 -8.72
C ASP A 56 4.66 -1.15 -7.90
N SER A 57 3.43 -1.01 -8.39
CA SER A 57 2.33 -0.36 -7.65
C SER A 57 2.00 -1.16 -6.38
N ALA A 58 1.97 -2.49 -6.48
CA ALA A 58 1.74 -3.37 -5.36
C ALA A 58 2.84 -3.23 -4.29
N LYS A 59 4.11 -3.12 -4.70
CA LYS A 59 5.24 -2.89 -3.77
C LYS A 59 5.10 -1.57 -3.01
N THR A 60 4.69 -0.49 -3.68
CA THR A 60 4.46 0.81 -3.02
C THR A 60 3.35 0.72 -1.96
N LEU A 61 2.25 0.01 -2.25
CA LEU A 61 1.16 -0.16 -1.27
C LEU A 61 1.51 -1.15 -0.16
N LEU A 62 2.41 -2.11 -0.41
CA LEU A 62 2.86 -3.10 0.57
C LEU A 62 3.47 -2.45 1.83
N GLU A 63 4.14 -1.31 1.67
CA GLU A 63 4.73 -0.53 2.75
C GLU A 63 3.69 -0.06 3.78
N GLN A 64 2.41 0.01 3.39
CA GLN A 64 1.31 0.49 4.20
C GLN A 64 0.55 -0.66 4.90
N VAL A 65 0.84 -1.91 4.55
CA VAL A 65 0.20 -3.12 5.11
C VAL A 65 1.23 -4.03 5.79
N ALA A 66 1.84 -3.53 6.86
CA ALA A 66 2.93 -4.21 7.56
C ALA A 66 2.63 -5.69 7.91
N GLY A 67 3.53 -6.57 7.48
CA GLY A 67 3.49 -8.01 7.73
C GLY A 67 2.77 -8.83 6.65
N TRP A 68 2.20 -8.20 5.63
CA TRP A 68 1.75 -8.85 4.41
C TRP A 68 2.92 -9.01 3.42
N GLU A 69 2.79 -9.98 2.53
CA GLU A 69 3.75 -10.28 1.46
C GLU A 69 3.02 -10.33 0.12
N VAL A 70 3.64 -9.88 -0.96
CA VAL A 70 3.14 -10.15 -2.33
C VAL A 70 3.70 -11.49 -2.80
N LYS A 71 2.83 -12.40 -3.23
CA LYS A 71 3.19 -13.69 -3.82
C LYS A 71 2.63 -13.82 -5.22
N ASN A 72 3.41 -14.42 -6.12
CA ASN A 72 2.94 -14.82 -7.44
C ASN A 72 2.62 -16.31 -7.40
N GLU A 73 1.38 -16.67 -7.71
CA GLU A 73 0.91 -18.04 -7.84
C GLU A 73 0.18 -18.20 -9.17
N GLY A 74 0.79 -18.92 -10.12
CA GLY A 74 0.20 -19.17 -11.43
C GLY A 74 -0.08 -17.89 -12.22
N ASP A 75 0.87 -16.94 -12.21
CA ASP A 75 0.78 -15.62 -12.85
C ASP A 75 -0.24 -14.66 -12.21
N ILE A 76 -0.80 -15.02 -11.05
CA ILE A 76 -1.68 -14.17 -10.26
C ILE A 76 -0.91 -13.63 -9.06
N LEU A 77 -0.82 -12.31 -8.95
CA LEU A 77 -0.33 -11.66 -7.75
C LEU A 77 -1.40 -11.68 -6.65
N LYS A 78 -0.99 -12.06 -5.45
CA LYS A 78 -1.83 -12.13 -4.24
C LYS A 78 -1.11 -11.52 -3.05
N LEU A 79 -1.86 -10.96 -2.11
CA LEU A 79 -1.36 -10.61 -0.81
C LEU A 79 -1.51 -11.79 0.13
N HIS A 80 -0.44 -12.12 0.84
CA HIS A 80 -0.38 -13.26 1.73
C HIS A 80 0.04 -12.82 3.13
N ARG A 81 -0.61 -13.37 4.16
CA ARG A 81 -0.12 -13.25 5.53
C ARG A 81 -0.48 -14.46 6.38
N ALA A 82 0.40 -14.79 7.33
CA ALA A 82 0.20 -15.89 8.26
C ALA A 82 0.33 -15.45 9.73
N TRP A 83 -0.45 -16.08 10.60
CA TRP A 83 -0.46 -15.89 12.04
C TRP A 83 -0.51 -17.23 12.75
N LYS A 84 0.20 -17.33 13.88
CA LYS A 84 0.11 -18.49 14.76
C LYS A 84 -0.82 -18.21 15.93
N VAL A 85 -1.99 -18.83 15.92
CA VAL A 85 -3.00 -18.70 16.98
C VAL A 85 -2.73 -19.69 18.13
N LYS A 86 -3.39 -19.51 19.27
CA LYS A 86 -3.19 -20.37 20.44
C LYS A 86 -3.66 -21.81 20.22
N ASN A 87 -4.77 -21.98 19.51
CA ASN A 87 -5.39 -23.27 19.21
C ASN A 87 -6.42 -23.10 18.07
N PHE A 88 -7.00 -24.22 17.65
CA PHE A 88 -7.99 -24.26 16.56
C PHE A 88 -9.19 -23.34 16.80
N ALA A 89 -9.78 -23.34 18.00
CA ALA A 89 -10.92 -22.48 18.32
C ALA A 89 -10.59 -20.99 18.18
N LYS A 90 -9.38 -20.57 18.60
CA LYS A 90 -8.92 -19.19 18.38
C LYS A 90 -8.67 -18.86 16.91
N GLY A 91 -8.37 -19.86 16.08
CA GLY A 91 -8.35 -19.69 14.63
C GLY A 91 -9.73 -19.38 14.05
N LEU A 92 -10.77 -20.07 14.53
CA LEU A 92 -12.15 -19.79 14.12
C LEU A 92 -12.62 -18.40 14.59
N GLU A 93 -12.32 -18.03 15.84
CA GLU A 93 -12.62 -16.68 16.35
C GLU A 93 -11.91 -15.58 15.52
N PHE A 94 -10.66 -15.82 15.11
CA PHE A 94 -9.95 -14.91 14.19
C PHE A 94 -10.71 -14.75 12.88
N PHE A 95 -11.15 -15.85 12.26
CA PHE A 95 -11.88 -15.80 10.99
C PHE A 95 -13.21 -15.08 11.09
N GLN A 96 -13.92 -15.18 12.21
CA GLN A 96 -15.15 -14.40 12.41
C GLN A 96 -14.89 -12.90 12.37
N LEU A 97 -13.79 -12.44 12.96
CA LEU A 97 -13.39 -11.02 12.91
C LEU A 97 -13.06 -10.58 11.49
N VAL A 98 -12.31 -11.40 10.73
CA VAL A 98 -11.99 -11.08 9.33
C VAL A 98 -13.23 -11.10 8.46
N ALA A 99 -14.12 -12.08 8.66
CA ALA A 99 -15.37 -12.19 7.90
C ALA A 99 -16.24 -10.94 8.08
N ALA A 100 -16.33 -10.40 9.31
CA ALA A 100 -17.08 -9.16 9.54
C ALA A 100 -16.55 -7.99 8.70
N VAL A 101 -15.22 -7.83 8.61
CA VAL A 101 -14.58 -6.80 7.78
C VAL A 101 -14.80 -7.07 6.29
N ALA A 102 -14.65 -8.33 5.86
CA ALA A 102 -14.84 -8.72 4.46
C ALA A 102 -16.27 -8.46 3.98
N GLU A 103 -17.27 -8.74 4.81
CA GLU A 103 -18.68 -8.45 4.51
C GLU A 103 -18.97 -6.94 4.47
N GLU A 104 -18.38 -6.16 5.38
CA GLU A 104 -18.51 -4.69 5.35
C GLU A 104 -17.93 -4.09 4.06
N GLU A 105 -16.80 -4.61 3.60
CA GLU A 105 -16.15 -4.16 2.37
C GLU A 105 -16.74 -4.77 1.09
N GLY A 106 -17.50 -5.86 1.20
CA GLY A 106 -17.92 -6.64 0.04
C GLY A 106 -16.74 -7.20 -0.76
N HIS A 107 -15.62 -7.51 -0.08
CA HIS A 107 -14.42 -8.07 -0.67
C HIS A 107 -13.88 -9.21 0.19
N HIS A 108 -13.83 -10.42 -0.37
CA HIS A 108 -13.67 -11.64 0.39
C HIS A 108 -12.28 -12.24 0.19
N PRO A 109 -11.52 -12.49 1.27
CA PRO A 109 -10.24 -13.17 1.17
C PRO A 109 -10.39 -14.68 1.32
N ASP A 110 -9.39 -15.43 0.87
CA ASP A 110 -9.27 -16.85 1.14
C ASP A 110 -8.71 -17.08 2.56
N LEU A 111 -9.43 -17.88 3.36
CA LEU A 111 -9.11 -18.14 4.76
C LEU A 111 -8.67 -19.60 4.96
N HIS A 112 -7.44 -19.80 5.46
CA HIS A 112 -6.87 -21.14 5.65
C HIS A 112 -6.45 -21.39 7.11
N LEU A 113 -7.02 -22.40 7.76
CA LEU A 113 -6.57 -22.87 9.07
C LEU A 113 -5.81 -24.19 8.92
N VAL A 114 -4.49 -24.09 8.86
CA VAL A 114 -3.58 -25.20 8.52
C VAL A 114 -2.92 -25.74 9.78
N GLY A 115 -2.79 -27.07 9.89
CA GLY A 115 -1.97 -27.70 10.94
C GLY A 115 -2.38 -27.29 12.36
N TRP A 116 -3.68 -27.23 12.62
CA TRP A 116 -4.33 -26.91 13.90
C TRP A 116 -4.29 -25.43 14.36
N ASN A 117 -3.20 -24.68 14.16
CA ASN A 117 -3.09 -23.31 14.69
C ASN A 117 -2.38 -22.30 13.80
N ASN A 118 -2.21 -22.58 12.51
CA ASN A 118 -1.67 -21.64 11.55
C ASN A 118 -2.79 -21.04 10.72
N VAL A 119 -3.15 -19.80 11.01
CA VAL A 119 -4.08 -19.01 10.20
C VAL A 119 -3.29 -18.38 9.06
N LYS A 120 -3.73 -18.60 7.82
CA LYS A 120 -3.20 -17.90 6.64
C LYS A 120 -4.36 -17.22 5.92
N ILE A 121 -4.06 -16.06 5.35
CA ILE A 121 -4.98 -15.31 4.53
C ILE A 121 -4.28 -14.99 3.22
N ASP A 122 -4.97 -15.29 2.14
CA ASP A 122 -4.61 -14.90 0.79
C ASP A 122 -5.71 -13.97 0.27
N VAL A 123 -5.36 -12.82 -0.30
CA VAL A 123 -6.34 -11.87 -0.83
C VAL A 123 -5.88 -11.37 -2.20
N TRP A 124 -6.80 -11.43 -3.16
CA TRP A 124 -6.67 -10.85 -4.48
C TRP A 124 -8.07 -10.62 -5.07
N THR A 125 -8.15 -9.84 -6.14
CA THR A 125 -9.40 -9.58 -6.83
C THR A 125 -9.62 -10.62 -7.92
N HIS A 126 -10.51 -11.59 -7.66
CA HIS A 126 -10.76 -12.73 -8.58
C HIS A 126 -11.23 -12.32 -9.98
N SER A 127 -12.05 -11.28 -10.11
CA SER A 127 -12.63 -10.84 -11.38
C SER A 127 -11.59 -10.32 -12.39
N VAL A 128 -10.44 -9.87 -11.90
CA VAL A 128 -9.33 -9.34 -12.71
C VAL A 128 -8.06 -10.18 -12.60
N SER A 129 -8.13 -11.33 -11.92
CA SER A 129 -7.00 -12.26 -11.71
C SER A 129 -5.72 -11.57 -11.20
N GLY A 130 -5.84 -10.66 -10.23
CA GLY A 130 -4.68 -9.96 -9.69
C GLY A 130 -5.02 -9.00 -8.55
N LEU A 131 -4.01 -8.20 -8.17
CA LEU A 131 -4.14 -7.23 -7.08
C LEU A 131 -4.82 -5.93 -7.54
N THR A 132 -5.68 -5.37 -6.70
CA THR A 132 -6.29 -4.05 -6.84
C THR A 132 -6.21 -3.29 -5.51
N ASP A 133 -6.58 -2.02 -5.50
CA ASP A 133 -6.65 -1.23 -4.26
C ASP A 133 -7.48 -1.93 -3.17
N ASN A 134 -8.54 -2.67 -3.54
CA ASN A 134 -9.41 -3.39 -2.60
C ASN A 134 -8.63 -4.37 -1.72
N ASP A 135 -7.65 -5.06 -2.31
CA ASP A 135 -6.84 -6.06 -1.60
C ASP A 135 -6.02 -5.41 -0.48
N PHE A 136 -5.46 -4.23 -0.75
CA PHE A 136 -4.68 -3.47 0.22
C PHE A 136 -5.55 -2.75 1.25
N ILE A 137 -6.75 -2.28 0.87
CA ILE A 137 -7.74 -1.73 1.81
C ILE A 137 -8.16 -2.80 2.82
N LEU A 138 -8.53 -3.99 2.33
CA LEU A 138 -8.93 -5.10 3.19
C LEU A 138 -7.77 -5.54 4.10
N ALA A 139 -6.57 -5.68 3.55
CA ALA A 139 -5.37 -6.01 4.32
C ALA A 139 -5.06 -4.99 5.42
N ALA A 140 -5.23 -3.69 5.14
CA ALA A 140 -5.06 -2.62 6.12
C ALA A 140 -6.10 -2.70 7.25
N LYS A 141 -7.38 -2.97 6.93
CA LYS A 141 -8.45 -3.15 7.94
C LYS A 141 -8.23 -4.40 8.80
N ILE A 142 -7.76 -5.49 8.20
CA ILE A 142 -7.38 -6.71 8.94
C ILE A 142 -6.25 -6.41 9.95
N ASN A 143 -5.29 -5.53 9.60
CA ASN A 143 -4.22 -5.14 10.52
C ASN A 143 -4.71 -4.41 11.77
N GLU A 144 -5.86 -3.74 11.70
CA GLU A 144 -6.46 -2.99 12.82
C GLU A 144 -7.26 -3.89 13.77
N LEU A 145 -7.49 -5.16 13.40
CA LEU A 145 -8.20 -6.11 14.25
C LEU A 145 -7.48 -6.30 15.59
N LYS A 146 -8.27 -6.29 16.68
CA LYS A 146 -7.78 -6.56 18.02
C LYS A 146 -7.60 -8.06 18.23
N LEU A 147 -6.48 -8.59 17.76
CA LEU A 147 -6.13 -10.01 17.86
C LEU A 147 -5.58 -10.43 19.23
N GLY A 148 -5.66 -9.53 20.22
CA GLY A 148 -5.23 -9.75 21.59
C GLY A 148 -5.91 -10.99 22.19
N GLY A 149 -5.11 -11.91 22.71
CA GLY A 149 -5.63 -13.15 23.28
C GLY A 149 -5.92 -14.27 22.28
N LEU A 150 -5.92 -14.02 20.97
CA LEU A 150 -6.05 -15.03 19.93
C LEU A 150 -4.69 -15.61 19.52
N LEU A 151 -3.69 -14.75 19.41
CA LEU A 151 -2.34 -15.10 18.96
C LEU A 151 -1.56 -15.87 20.04
N SER A 152 -0.74 -16.82 19.59
CA SER A 152 0.26 -17.47 20.42
C SER A 152 1.35 -16.46 20.77
N LYS A 153 1.86 -16.50 22.01
CA LYS A 153 3.06 -15.74 22.36
C LYS A 153 4.23 -16.38 21.63
N LYS A 154 5.07 -15.60 20.93
CA LYS A 154 6.39 -16.09 20.52
C LYS A 154 7.09 -16.55 21.82
N LYS A 155 7.33 -17.86 21.98
CA LYS A 155 8.45 -18.26 22.83
C LYS A 155 9.69 -17.85 22.04
N ALA A 156 10.52 -16.99 22.61
CA ALA A 156 11.87 -16.84 22.13
C ALA A 156 12.56 -18.18 22.37
N THR A 157 12.60 -19.04 21.35
CA THR A 157 13.36 -20.28 21.42
C THR A 157 14.82 -19.89 21.27
N ALA A 158 15.55 -19.84 22.39
CA ALA A 158 17.00 -19.91 22.35
C ALA A 158 17.38 -21.23 21.66
N GLN A 159 18.24 -21.15 20.66
CA GLN A 159 18.86 -22.33 20.05
C GLN A 159 19.84 -22.89 21.07
N GLU A 160 19.72 -24.20 21.34
CA GLU A 160 20.70 -25.03 22.04
C GLU A 160 21.61 -25.70 21.00
#